data_AF-A0A8C5BC30-F1
#
_entry.id   AF-A0A8C5BC30-F1
#
_cell.length_a   1.000
_cell.length_b   1.000
_cell.length_c   1.000
_cell.angle_alpha   90.00
_cell.angle_beta   90.00
_cell.angle_gamma   90.00
#
_symmetry.space_group_name_H-M   'P 1'
#
loop_
_entity.id
_entity.type
_entity.pdbx_description
1 polymer ?
#
loop_
_entity_poly.entity_id
_entity_poly.type
_entity_poly.pdbx_seq_one_letter_code
_entity_poly.pdbx_strand_id
1 'polypeptide(L)'
;SSWMLSACENCSAEVLVDNLALHESHCGRFLCLCPDCGETVSREQLEQHRLEEHSQVEECTARLLCCDFCELELPVRRLEEHQQVCGSRTEHCNTCHRYVLLRNLAQHTLACPATAGPATSWPLGGKWYHLWRSERK
;
A
#
# COMPACT_ATOMS: atom_id res chain seq x y z
N SER A 1 -61.02 -13.56 -11.00
CA SER A 1 -59.84 -14.17 -11.62
C SER A 1 -58.65 -13.90 -10.73
N SER A 2 -58.03 -14.93 -10.17
CA SER A 2 -56.90 -14.82 -9.25
C SER A 2 -55.62 -14.72 -10.08
N TRP A 3 -54.92 -13.60 -9.96
CA TRP A 3 -53.56 -13.43 -10.46
C TRP A 3 -52.63 -14.24 -9.56
N MET A 4 -52.06 -15.33 -10.07
CA MET A 4 -51.09 -16.13 -9.32
C MET A 4 -49.69 -15.58 -9.61
N LEU A 5 -49.00 -15.10 -8.58
CA LEU A 5 -47.64 -14.57 -8.65
C LEU A 5 -46.67 -15.55 -7.96
N SER A 6 -45.43 -15.60 -8.44
CA SER A 6 -44.33 -16.36 -7.84
C SER A 6 -43.03 -15.57 -7.97
N ALA A 7 -42.13 -15.74 -6.99
CA ALA A 7 -40.83 -15.09 -7.00
C ALA A 7 -39.85 -15.83 -7.93
N CYS A 8 -39.07 -15.09 -8.71
CA CYS A 8 -37.96 -15.63 -9.49
C CYS A 8 -36.74 -15.89 -8.59
N GLU A 9 -36.13 -17.07 -8.68
CA GLU A 9 -34.97 -17.42 -7.84
C GLU A 9 -33.70 -16.59 -8.15
N ASN A 10 -33.62 -15.97 -9.34
CA ASN A 10 -32.41 -15.31 -9.79
C ASN A 10 -32.42 -13.79 -9.53
N CYS A 11 -33.60 -13.14 -9.58
CA CYS A 11 -33.74 -11.69 -9.28
C CYS A 11 -34.68 -11.38 -8.10
N SER A 12 -35.31 -12.39 -7.49
CA SER A 12 -36.27 -12.26 -6.39
C SER A 12 -37.52 -11.42 -6.69
N ALA A 13 -37.77 -11.06 -7.96
CA ALA A 13 -38.97 -10.32 -8.35
C ALA A 13 -40.20 -11.22 -8.43
N GLU A 14 -41.38 -10.70 -8.05
CA GLU A 14 -42.66 -11.39 -8.24
C GLU A 14 -43.14 -11.27 -9.68
N VAL A 15 -43.36 -12.42 -10.32
CA VAL A 15 -43.79 -12.55 -11.71
C VAL A 15 -45.05 -13.41 -11.76
N LEU A 16 -45.97 -13.13 -12.69
CA LEU A 16 -47.12 -14.00 -12.93
C LEU A 16 -46.63 -15.42 -13.26
N VAL A 17 -47.27 -16.42 -12.66
CA VAL A 17 -46.91 -17.83 -12.85
C VAL A 17 -46.85 -18.21 -14.32
N ASP A 18 -47.79 -17.71 -15.14
CA ASP A 18 -47.82 -17.95 -16.58
C ASP A 18 -46.59 -17.40 -17.33
N ASN A 19 -45.98 -16.34 -16.80
CA ASN A 19 -44.82 -15.67 -17.41
C ASN A 19 -43.49 -16.05 -16.73
N LEU A 20 -43.52 -16.81 -15.63
CA LEU A 20 -42.33 -17.12 -14.82
C LEU A 20 -41.28 -17.87 -15.64
N ALA A 21 -41.66 -18.90 -16.40
CA ALA A 21 -40.71 -19.69 -17.19
C ALA A 21 -39.97 -18.86 -18.25
N LEU A 22 -40.69 -17.94 -18.91
CA LEU A 22 -40.07 -17.01 -19.86
C LEU A 22 -39.14 -16.04 -19.12
N HIS A 23 -39.61 -15.45 -18.02
CA HIS A 23 -38.81 -14.56 -17.20
C HIS A 23 -37.53 -15.24 -16.71
N GLU A 24 -37.59 -16.46 -16.17
CA GLU A 24 -36.43 -17.21 -15.69
C GLU A 24 -35.40 -17.46 -16.80
N SER A 25 -35.85 -17.80 -18.01
CA SER A 25 -34.96 -18.01 -19.15
C SER A 25 -34.17 -16.75 -19.52
N HIS A 26 -34.81 -15.58 -19.46
CA HIS A 26 -34.15 -14.29 -19.70
C HIS A 26 -33.32 -13.87 -18.49
N CYS A 27 -33.90 -13.94 -17.29
CA CYS A 27 -33.29 -13.52 -16.04
C CYS A 27 -31.98 -14.29 -15.77
N GLY A 28 -32.00 -15.62 -15.89
CA GLY A 28 -30.83 -16.47 -15.67
C GLY A 28 -29.72 -16.28 -16.71
N ARG A 29 -30.05 -15.74 -17.89
CA ARG A 29 -29.08 -15.40 -18.94
C ARG A 29 -28.31 -14.11 -18.64
N PHE A 30 -28.92 -13.15 -17.95
CA PHE A 30 -28.30 -11.83 -17.74
C PHE A 30 -27.83 -11.60 -16.30
N LEU A 31 -28.46 -12.24 -15.32
CA LEU A 31 -28.16 -12.06 -13.90
C LEU A 31 -27.59 -13.36 -13.30
N CYS A 32 -26.75 -13.23 -12.27
CA CYS A 32 -26.21 -14.32 -11.47
C CYS A 32 -25.92 -13.88 -10.03
N LEU A 33 -25.83 -14.82 -9.10
CA LEU A 33 -25.38 -14.54 -7.73
C LEU A 33 -23.85 -14.47 -7.69
N CYS A 34 -23.31 -13.43 -7.03
CA CYS A 34 -21.90 -13.34 -6.74
C CYS A 34 -21.51 -14.45 -5.73
N PRO A 35 -20.46 -15.25 -5.99
CA PRO A 35 -20.06 -16.34 -5.10
C PRO A 35 -19.43 -15.85 -3.78
N ASP A 36 -18.93 -14.62 -3.74
CA ASP A 36 -18.20 -14.07 -2.59
C ASP A 36 -19.15 -13.42 -1.56
N CYS A 37 -20.28 -12.84 -2.01
CA CYS A 37 -21.23 -12.12 -1.15
C CYS A 37 -22.70 -12.55 -1.29
N GLY A 38 -23.05 -13.32 -2.33
CA GLY A 38 -24.42 -13.78 -2.59
C GLY A 38 -25.34 -12.74 -3.24
N GLU A 39 -24.83 -11.58 -3.65
CA GLU A 39 -25.64 -10.53 -4.28
C GLU A 39 -25.98 -10.88 -5.75
N THR A 40 -27.22 -10.58 -6.19
CA THR A 40 -27.60 -10.69 -7.61
C THR A 40 -26.95 -9.56 -8.41
N VAL A 41 -26.01 -9.92 -9.27
CA VAL A 41 -25.31 -9.01 -10.19
C VAL A 41 -25.55 -9.42 -11.64
N SER A 42 -25.27 -8.54 -12.60
CA SER A 42 -25.26 -8.95 -14.00
C SER A 42 -24.02 -9.80 -14.29
N ARG A 43 -24.18 -10.81 -15.16
CA ARG A 43 -23.06 -11.70 -15.52
C ARG A 43 -21.89 -10.95 -16.15
N GLU A 44 -22.19 -9.91 -16.94
CA GLU A 44 -21.19 -9.05 -17.57
C GLU A 44 -20.41 -8.21 -16.54
N GLN A 45 -21.06 -7.80 -15.45
CA GLN A 45 -20.45 -6.97 -14.41
C GLN A 45 -19.89 -7.78 -13.24
N LEU A 46 -20.04 -9.11 -13.22
CA LEU A 46 -19.58 -9.94 -12.11
C LEU A 46 -18.08 -9.76 -11.84
N GLU A 47 -17.26 -9.75 -12.90
CA GLU A 47 -15.81 -9.55 -12.74
C GLU A 47 -15.48 -8.16 -12.18
N GLN A 48 -16.17 -7.12 -12.66
CA GLN A 48 -15.98 -5.75 -12.19
C GLN A 48 -16.42 -5.61 -10.72
N HIS A 49 -17.60 -6.10 -10.36
CA HIS A 49 -18.10 -6.13 -8.99
C HIS A 49 -17.11 -6.82 -8.05
N ARG A 50 -16.55 -7.97 -8.46
CA ARG A 50 -15.54 -8.68 -7.67
C ARG A 50 -14.25 -7.88 -7.54
N LEU A 51 -13.85 -7.11 -8.55
CA LEU A 51 -12.67 -6.25 -8.49
C LEU A 51 -12.88 -5.00 -7.63
N GLU A 52 -14.07 -4.42 -7.62
CA GLU A 52 -14.35 -3.18 -6.87
C GLU A 52 -14.65 -3.47 -5.40
N GLU A 53 -15.54 -4.44 -5.16
CA GLU A 53 -16.12 -4.68 -3.84
C GLU A 53 -15.40 -5.82 -3.08
N HIS A 54 -14.66 -6.66 -3.78
CA HIS A 54 -14.01 -7.86 -3.20
C HIS A 54 -12.51 -7.97 -3.51
N SER A 55 -11.93 -7.00 -4.22
CA SER A 55 -10.47 -6.98 -4.39
C SER A 55 -9.82 -6.54 -3.08
N GLN A 56 -9.12 -7.48 -2.45
CA GLN A 56 -8.16 -7.14 -1.41
C GLN A 56 -6.93 -6.50 -2.07
N VAL A 57 -7.01 -5.22 -2.39
CA VAL A 57 -5.84 -4.40 -2.76
C VAL A 57 -5.04 -4.08 -1.50
N GLU A 58 -4.66 -5.12 -0.75
CA GLU A 58 -3.68 -5.06 0.36
C GLU A 58 -2.28 -5.46 -0.15
N GLU A 59 -2.11 -5.65 -1.45
CA GLU A 59 -0.89 -6.29 -1.98
C GLU A 59 0.33 -5.36 -2.06
N CYS A 60 0.17 -4.04 -1.87
CA CYS A 60 1.30 -3.10 -1.95
C CYS A 60 1.61 -2.34 -0.66
N THR A 61 0.64 -2.18 0.25
CA THR A 61 0.83 -1.40 1.50
C THR A 61 1.52 -2.21 2.61
N ALA A 62 1.34 -3.54 2.59
CA ALA A 62 2.01 -4.48 3.50
C ALA A 62 3.47 -4.76 3.12
N ARG A 63 3.89 -4.44 1.88
CA ARG A 63 5.27 -4.64 1.42
C ARG A 63 6.23 -3.95 2.37
N LEU A 64 7.22 -4.69 2.87
CA LEU A 64 8.26 -4.14 3.72
C LEU A 64 9.34 -3.47 2.88
N LEU A 65 9.77 -2.30 3.31
CA LEU A 65 10.89 -1.55 2.77
C LEU A 65 11.75 -1.04 3.92
N CYS A 66 13.04 -0.83 3.67
CA CYS A 66 13.99 -0.36 4.69
C CYS A 66 13.93 1.16 4.85
N CYS A 67 14.07 1.62 6.09
CA CYS A 67 14.33 3.03 6.37
C CYS A 67 15.75 3.43 5.96
N ASP A 68 15.89 4.49 5.15
CA ASP A 68 17.17 5.03 4.67
C ASP A 68 18.10 5.51 5.80
N PHE A 69 17.55 5.76 6.99
CA PHE A 69 18.27 6.32 8.13
C PHE A 69 18.53 5.34 9.27
N CYS A 70 17.86 4.19 9.34
CA CYS A 70 18.09 3.26 10.45
C CYS A 70 18.00 1.78 10.08
N GLU A 71 17.75 1.47 8.80
CA GLU A 71 17.65 0.11 8.23
C GLU A 71 16.49 -0.72 8.78
N LEU A 72 15.61 -0.12 9.59
CA LEU A 72 14.42 -0.81 10.06
C LEU A 72 13.48 -1.09 8.89
N GLU A 73 13.12 -2.36 8.71
CA GLU A 73 12.12 -2.81 7.75
C GLU A 73 10.72 -2.49 8.26
N LEU A 74 9.96 -1.74 7.47
CA LEU A 74 8.61 -1.28 7.81
C LEU A 74 7.68 -1.42 6.61
N PRO A 75 6.37 -1.66 6.83
CA PRO A 75 5.39 -1.59 5.75
C PRO A 75 5.41 -0.21 5.07
N VAL A 76 5.28 -0.16 3.74
CA VAL A 76 5.27 1.09 2.94
C VAL A 76 4.37 2.15 3.60
N ARG A 77 3.18 1.75 4.06
CA ARG A 77 2.20 2.65 4.69
C ARG A 77 2.69 3.42 5.92
N ARG A 78 3.73 2.93 6.61
CA ARG A 78 4.30 3.55 7.82
C ARG A 78 5.73 4.04 7.61
N LEU A 79 6.32 3.77 6.45
CA LEU A 79 7.71 4.09 6.18
C LEU A 79 7.94 5.60 6.13
N GLU A 80 7.06 6.35 5.45
CA GLU A 80 7.22 7.79 5.27
C GLU A 80 7.19 8.54 6.62
N GLU A 81 6.17 8.30 7.44
CA GLU A 81 6.06 8.89 8.79
C GLU A 81 7.29 8.56 9.65
N HIS A 82 7.72 7.30 9.61
CA HIS A 82 8.93 6.89 10.31
C HIS A 82 10.17 7.62 9.79
N GLN A 83 10.35 7.76 8.48
CA GLN A 83 11.51 8.44 7.89
C GLN A 83 11.55 9.92 8.26
N GLN A 84 10.41 10.60 8.34
CA GLN A 84 10.34 11.99 8.80
C GLN A 84 10.88 12.13 10.24
N VAL A 85 10.40 11.30 11.16
CA VAL A 85 10.84 11.32 12.55
C VAL A 85 12.29 10.86 12.67
N CYS A 86 12.65 9.74 12.04
CA CYS A 86 13.98 9.14 12.11
C CYS A 86 15.05 10.08 11.53
N GLY A 87 14.79 10.68 10.37
CA GLY A 87 15.67 11.67 9.72
C GLY A 87 15.72 13.03 10.44
N SER A 88 14.79 13.31 11.36
CA SER A 88 14.80 14.51 12.21
C SER A 88 15.68 14.40 13.44
N ARG A 89 16.14 13.20 13.80
CA ARG A 89 17.07 13.00 14.92
C ARG A 89 18.39 13.72 14.64
N THR A 90 18.99 14.31 15.67
CA THR A 90 20.31 14.93 15.57
C THR A 90 21.40 13.93 15.93
N GLU A 91 22.47 13.93 15.16
CA GLU A 91 23.70 13.18 15.39
C GLU A 91 24.87 14.14 15.57
N HIS A 92 25.89 13.68 16.28
CA HIS A 92 27.09 14.48 16.53
C HIS A 92 28.12 14.28 15.41
N CYS A 93 28.53 15.37 14.76
CA CYS A 93 29.61 15.33 13.78
C CYS A 93 30.95 14.98 14.46
N ASN A 94 31.68 14.00 13.94
CA ASN A 94 32.96 13.61 14.53
C ASN A 94 34.10 14.60 14.27
N THR A 95 33.94 15.49 13.28
CA THR A 95 34.99 16.46 12.91
C THR A 95 34.79 17.82 13.57
N CYS A 96 33.58 18.39 13.45
CA CYS A 96 33.30 19.72 14.01
C CYS A 96 32.54 19.70 15.33
N HIS A 97 32.15 18.51 15.82
CA HIS A 97 31.42 18.32 17.07
C HIS A 97 30.11 19.10 17.18
N ARG A 98 29.55 19.53 16.04
CA ARG A 98 28.21 20.12 15.99
C ARG A 98 27.16 19.02 15.87
N TYR A 99 26.00 19.28 16.46
CA TYR A 99 24.81 18.48 16.24
C TYR A 99 24.21 18.81 14.87
N VAL A 100 23.97 17.77 14.08
CA VAL A 100 23.48 17.85 12.71
C VAL A 100 22.34 16.87 12.55
N LEU A 101 21.26 17.27 11.89
CA LEU A 101 20.14 16.38 11.60
C LEU A 101 20.62 15.20 10.76
N LEU A 102 20.16 14.00 11.09
CA LEU A 102 20.58 12.75 10.46
C LEU A 102 20.39 12.79 8.93
N ARG A 103 19.25 13.33 8.46
CA ARG A 103 19.00 13.56 7.03
C ARG A 103 20.00 14.51 6.35
N ASN A 104 20.59 15.43 7.11
CA ASN A 104 21.54 16.42 6.60
C ASN A 104 23.00 16.01 6.83
N LEU A 105 23.25 14.88 7.50
CA LEU A 105 24.60 14.49 7.91
C LEU A 105 25.51 14.27 6.71
N ALA A 106 25.02 13.59 5.66
CA ALA A 106 25.78 13.37 4.43
C ALA A 106 26.19 14.68 3.77
N GLN A 107 25.26 15.63 3.63
CA GLN A 107 25.55 16.95 3.07
C GLN A 107 26.52 17.73 3.94
N HIS A 108 26.37 17.64 5.26
CA HIS A 108 27.25 18.29 6.22
C HIS A 108 28.67 17.74 6.14
N THR A 109 28.87 16.43 6.01
CA THR A 109 30.22 15.84 5.93
C THR A 109 31.00 16.32 4.71
N LEU A 110 30.33 16.62 3.60
CA LEU A 110 30.97 17.15 2.39
C LEU A 110 31.42 18.61 2.53
N ALA A 111 30.68 19.40 3.30
CA ALA A 111 30.91 20.83 3.49
C ALA A 111 31.20 21.17 4.95
N CYS A 112 31.79 20.22 5.70
CA CYS A 112 32.02 20.43 7.12
C CYS A 112 33.12 21.49 7.26
N PRO A 113 32.90 22.57 8.04
CA PRO A 113 33.91 23.62 8.20
C PRO A 113 35.23 23.09 8.78
N ALA A 114 35.18 21.98 9.52
CA ALA A 114 36.36 21.33 10.08
C ALA A 114 37.07 20.37 9.09
N THR A 115 36.44 19.99 7.97
CA THR A 115 37.05 19.19 6.90
C THR A 115 37.51 20.03 5.71
N ALA A 116 37.47 21.37 5.80
CA ALA A 116 37.96 22.27 4.75
C ALA A 116 39.52 22.31 4.63
N GLY A 117 40.24 21.47 5.39
CA GLY A 117 41.67 21.15 5.24
C GLY A 117 41.91 19.85 4.44
N PRO A 118 43.16 19.46 4.11
CA PRO A 118 43.45 18.53 3.02
C PRO A 118 42.78 17.17 3.24
N ALA A 119 42.08 16.74 2.21
CA ALA A 119 41.17 15.61 2.18
C ALA A 119 41.78 14.33 2.76
N THR A 120 41.23 13.85 3.88
CA THR A 120 41.23 12.41 4.14
C THR A 120 40.12 11.83 3.28
N SER A 121 40.55 11.15 2.22
CA SER A 121 39.72 10.50 1.21
C SER A 121 38.77 9.50 1.87
N TRP A 122 37.49 9.77 1.76
CA TRP A 122 36.44 8.90 2.23
C TRP A 122 35.51 8.68 1.00
N PRO A 123 35.42 7.45 0.43
CA PRO A 123 34.82 7.19 -0.89
C PRO A 123 33.33 7.54 -1.02
N LEU A 124 33.04 8.68 -1.63
CA LEU A 124 31.72 9.18 -2.02
C LEU A 124 30.84 8.09 -2.67
N GLY A 125 29.82 7.64 -1.95
CA GLY A 125 28.85 6.67 -2.49
C GLY A 125 27.99 6.02 -1.41
N GLY A 126 26.87 6.64 -1.06
CA GLY A 126 25.61 6.04 -0.54
C GLY A 126 25.62 5.09 0.67
N LYS A 127 26.76 4.66 1.21
CA LYS A 127 26.89 3.63 2.26
C LYS A 127 27.66 4.10 3.50
N TRP A 128 27.81 5.42 3.62
CA TRP A 128 28.61 6.10 4.64
C TRP A 128 28.03 5.98 6.04
N TYR A 129 26.71 6.11 6.11
CA TYR A 129 25.99 6.06 7.37
C TYR A 129 26.15 4.69 8.08
N HIS A 130 26.20 3.59 7.31
CA HIS A 130 26.43 2.24 7.84
C HIS A 130 27.87 2.04 8.35
N LEU A 131 28.87 2.51 7.58
CA LEU A 131 30.29 2.41 7.95
C LEU A 131 30.61 3.18 9.22
N TRP A 132 30.08 4.40 9.36
CA TRP A 132 30.27 5.20 10.56
C TRP A 132 29.61 4.58 11.82
N ARG A 133 28.47 3.90 11.67
CA ARG A 133 27.81 3.20 12.78
C ARG A 133 28.57 1.95 13.23
N SER A 134 29.22 1.24 12.31
CA SER A 134 30.02 0.04 12.62
C SER A 134 31.34 0.32 13.34
N GLU A 135 31.88 1.54 13.24
CA GLU A 135 33.15 1.94 13.87
C GLU A 135 32.99 2.46 15.32
N ARG A 136 31.77 2.41 15.88
CA ARG A 136 31.47 2.77 17.28
C ARG A 136 31.21 1.55 18.19
N LYS A 137 31.89 0.42 17.93
CA LYS A 137 32.01 -0.68 18.91
C LYS A 137 33.36 -0.65 19.58
#